data_AF-A0A961AYP0-F1
#
_entry.id   AF-A0A961AYP0-F1
#
_cell.length_a   1.000
_cell.length_b   1.000
_cell.length_c   1.000
_cell.angle_alpha   90.00
_cell.angle_beta   90.00
_cell.angle_gamma   90.00
#
_symmetry.space_group_name_H-M   'P 1'
#
loop_
_entity.id
_entity.type
_entity.pdbx_description
1 polymer ?
#
loop_
_entity_poly.entity_id
_entity_poly.type
_entity_poly.pdbx_seq_one_letter_code
_entity_poly.pdbx_strand_id
1 'polypeptide(L)'
;MLPFLDPDREKPRQRRRFRLPPFRYVMGWVWWGLRWLAWAFRRHVVDNIPGGERGKSAVLWAIILHIVILMVALFIVALPGETDAPEIVAEVVSADRSFDPEMARLSVEKQLKEAQASASSSVAKLVRAETAAVLAAPDTPLDRSAPLGLGMGELGMGFGMGSGAGGGGLGMNRIPATMRGRCIPGERARLLHENGGTPEVETTVLKTLDWLKDRQNVDRGSWGNAYPGAMTGFALLCYLGHCETTKSPKYGETVTKGIQYLIESAKRNKGRMGRTDNQHWAYEHAIATYALGEAYALTSEEGTKIPGLADTHEQAIAVIVKGQNKDGGWVYGYTGQGNADLSVTGWQVQALKTASYTRVNLDGLKAAMGRAQTLIAGRQGPKGGFGYRNKDDKHSLTGVGLLGLQLLSGGQRGQMEKGFDFYFSEGPFDYSSGSGNLYSWYYMTQAAFNHGGETWEKWNGIFRDQLMENQSRDGSFESEGAGNTGQARDDEDLYRACLCTLMLEVYYRYLPATG
;
A
#
# COMPACT_ATOMS: atom_id res chain seq x y z
N MET A 1 -40.27 -14.25 -3.94
CA MET A 1 -40.74 -15.65 -3.99
C MET A 1 -39.49 -16.51 -3.83
N LEU A 2 -39.30 -17.07 -2.61
CA LEU A 2 -38.38 -18.14 -2.17
C LEU A 2 -36.83 -17.96 -2.28
N PRO A 3 -36.03 -18.57 -1.37
CA PRO A 3 -36.17 -18.66 0.10
C PRO A 3 -34.81 -18.43 0.86
N PHE A 4 -34.78 -17.77 2.01
CA PHE A 4 -34.73 -18.35 3.38
C PHE A 4 -33.94 -19.66 3.53
N LEU A 5 -32.80 -19.60 4.24
CA LEU A 5 -32.23 -20.73 4.98
C LEU A 5 -32.01 -20.34 6.44
N ASP A 6 -32.44 -21.29 7.27
CA ASP A 6 -32.71 -21.34 8.70
C ASP A 6 -31.45 -21.25 9.58
N PRO A 7 -31.42 -20.42 10.65
CA PRO A 7 -30.31 -20.31 11.58
C PRO A 7 -30.62 -21.02 12.91
N ASP A 8 -30.66 -22.36 12.97
CA ASP A 8 -30.59 -23.07 14.26
C ASP A 8 -30.30 -24.58 14.12
N ARG A 9 -29.02 -24.96 14.07
CA ARG A 9 -28.53 -26.24 14.60
C ARG A 9 -27.06 -26.11 14.99
N GLU A 10 -26.81 -25.82 16.26
CA GLU A 10 -26.02 -26.66 17.19
C GLU A 10 -25.69 -25.90 18.49
N LYS A 11 -26.07 -26.49 19.63
CA LYS A 11 -25.75 -26.04 20.99
C LYS A 11 -24.38 -26.59 21.45
N PRO A 12 -23.77 -26.04 22.52
CA PRO A 12 -22.34 -25.75 22.59
C PRO A 12 -21.51 -26.90 23.19
N ARG A 13 -20.29 -27.11 22.66
CA ARG A 13 -19.24 -27.89 23.34
C ARG A 13 -18.17 -26.97 23.91
N GLN A 14 -17.86 -27.22 25.18
CA GLN A 14 -16.91 -26.52 26.04
C GLN A 14 -15.52 -26.32 25.40
N ARG A 15 -14.97 -25.12 25.62
CA ARG A 15 -13.57 -24.76 25.34
C ARG A 15 -12.61 -25.69 26.11
N ARG A 16 -11.76 -26.43 25.39
CA ARG A 16 -10.49 -26.97 25.91
C ARG A 16 -9.34 -26.35 25.12
N ARG A 17 -8.35 -25.80 25.83
CA ARG A 17 -7.09 -25.28 25.29
C ARG A 17 -6.38 -26.36 24.47
N PHE A 18 -6.12 -26.12 23.19
CA PHE A 18 -5.19 -26.94 22.40
C PHE A 18 -3.76 -26.53 22.74
N ARG A 19 -3.03 -27.41 23.44
CA ARG A 19 -1.56 -27.45 23.41
C ARG A 19 -1.17 -28.36 22.24
N LEU A 20 -0.19 -27.96 21.43
CA LEU A 20 0.42 -28.83 20.42
C LEU A 20 0.98 -30.11 21.09
N PRO A 21 0.81 -31.30 20.49
CA PRO A 21 1.33 -32.53 21.07
C PRO A 21 2.84 -32.64 20.81
N PRO A 22 3.61 -33.22 21.74
CA PRO A 22 5.05 -33.42 21.55
C PRO A 22 5.31 -34.50 20.47
N PHE A 23 6.47 -34.36 19.80
CA PHE A 23 7.01 -35.14 18.67
C PHE A 23 6.90 -36.68 18.76
N ARG A 24 6.58 -37.24 19.94
CA ARG A 24 6.36 -38.69 20.15
C ARG A 24 5.05 -39.22 19.56
N TYR A 25 4.06 -38.36 19.28
CA TYR A 25 2.78 -38.81 18.73
C TYR A 25 2.85 -39.17 17.24
N VAL A 26 3.64 -38.48 16.42
CA VAL A 26 3.76 -38.75 14.97
C VAL A 26 4.38 -40.13 14.70
N MET A 27 5.41 -40.50 15.47
CA MET A 27 5.99 -41.86 15.44
C MET A 27 4.97 -42.95 15.80
N GLY A 28 4.03 -42.65 16.70
CA GLY A 28 2.97 -43.59 17.09
C GLY A 28 2.02 -43.94 15.93
N TRP A 29 1.66 -42.97 15.09
CA TRP A 29 0.80 -43.17 13.92
C TRP A 29 1.50 -43.99 12.83
N VAL A 30 2.79 -43.75 12.58
CA VAL A 30 3.58 -44.54 11.62
C VAL A 30 3.72 -45.98 12.09
N TRP A 31 3.99 -46.20 13.38
CA TRP A 31 4.10 -47.56 13.95
C TRP A 31 2.76 -48.29 13.95
N TRP A 32 1.65 -47.58 14.17
CA TRP A 32 0.31 -48.15 14.09
C TRP A 32 -0.08 -48.54 12.66
N GLY A 33 0.25 -47.69 11.67
CA GLY A 33 0.06 -47.98 10.25
C GLY A 33 0.86 -49.19 9.75
N LEU A 34 2.12 -49.31 10.17
CA LEU A 34 2.96 -50.47 9.84
C LEU A 34 2.43 -51.77 10.47
N ARG A 35 1.93 -51.74 11.71
CA ARG A 35 1.29 -52.90 12.34
C ARG A 35 -0.02 -53.28 11.65
N TRP A 36 -0.80 -52.30 11.22
CA TRP A 36 -2.04 -52.54 10.50
C TRP A 36 -1.78 -53.17 9.12
N LEU A 37 -0.78 -52.67 8.38
CA LEU A 37 -0.34 -53.26 7.11
C LEU A 37 0.19 -54.69 7.27
N ALA A 38 1.00 -54.95 8.30
CA ALA A 38 1.49 -56.30 8.59
C ALA A 38 0.35 -57.26 8.98
N TRP A 39 -0.65 -56.79 9.71
CA TRP A 39 -1.84 -57.57 10.05
C TRP A 39 -2.72 -57.84 8.82
N ALA A 40 -2.95 -56.83 7.96
CA ALA A 40 -3.73 -56.98 6.73
C ALA A 40 -3.06 -57.95 5.76
N PHE A 41 -1.73 -57.87 5.62
CA PHE A 41 -0.95 -58.80 4.80
C PHE A 41 -1.06 -60.24 5.30
N ARG A 42 -0.91 -60.47 6.62
CA ARG A 42 -1.07 -61.81 7.20
C ARG A 42 -2.48 -62.37 6.96
N ARG A 43 -3.51 -61.56 7.20
CA ARG A 43 -4.91 -61.99 7.14
C ARG A 43 -5.44 -62.24 5.72
N HIS A 44 -4.92 -61.53 4.71
CA HIS A 44 -5.46 -61.64 3.36
C HIS A 44 -4.56 -62.39 2.39
N VAL A 45 -3.26 -62.48 2.68
CA VAL A 45 -2.29 -63.18 1.82
C VAL A 45 -1.90 -64.52 2.39
N VAL A 46 -1.55 -64.62 3.68
CA VAL A 46 -1.04 -65.88 4.27
C VAL A 46 -2.16 -66.88 4.54
N ASP A 47 -3.30 -66.41 5.07
CA ASP A 47 -4.40 -67.28 5.49
C ASP A 47 -5.23 -67.84 4.32
N ASN A 48 -5.10 -67.29 3.10
CA ASN A 48 -5.80 -67.72 1.89
C ASN A 48 -5.01 -68.68 0.99
N ILE A 49 -3.83 -69.15 1.42
CA ILE A 49 -3.02 -70.11 0.63
C ILE A 49 -3.52 -71.55 0.90
N PRO A 50 -3.97 -72.30 -0.13
CA PRO A 50 -4.45 -73.66 0.01
C PRO A 50 -3.38 -74.58 0.64
N GLY A 51 -3.82 -75.42 1.58
CA GLY A 51 -2.96 -76.23 2.43
C GLY A 51 -2.27 -77.37 1.70
N GLY A 52 -1.07 -77.09 1.20
CA GLY A 52 -0.15 -78.11 0.65
C GLY A 52 1.28 -77.59 0.47
N GLU A 53 1.45 -76.29 0.17
CA GLU A 53 2.77 -75.69 -0.07
C GLU A 53 3.02 -74.39 0.71
N ARG A 54 2.46 -74.27 1.92
CA ARG A 54 2.53 -73.05 2.74
C ARG A 54 3.94 -72.57 3.07
N GLY A 55 4.92 -73.48 3.13
CA GLY A 55 6.32 -73.12 3.42
C GLY A 55 7.08 -72.52 2.23
N LYS A 56 6.93 -73.09 1.03
CA LYS A 56 7.71 -72.68 -0.16
C LYS A 56 7.11 -71.46 -0.86
N SER A 57 5.78 -71.38 -0.91
CA SER A 57 5.05 -70.23 -1.47
C SER A 57 5.19 -68.96 -0.64
N ALA A 58 5.19 -69.06 0.70
CA ALA A 58 5.36 -67.90 1.59
C ALA A 58 6.74 -67.26 1.46
N VAL A 59 7.80 -68.07 1.29
CA VAL A 59 9.16 -67.58 1.05
C VAL A 59 9.25 -66.90 -0.31
N LEU A 60 8.63 -67.47 -1.35
CA LEU A 60 8.59 -66.86 -2.69
C LEU A 60 7.90 -65.49 -2.66
N TRP A 61 6.76 -65.37 -1.97
CA TRP A 61 6.04 -64.11 -1.82
C TRP A 61 6.77 -63.09 -0.96
N ALA A 62 7.49 -63.51 0.08
CA ALA A 62 8.33 -62.63 0.88
C ALA A 62 9.50 -62.06 0.04
N ILE A 63 10.11 -62.89 -0.81
CA ILE A 63 11.16 -62.45 -1.75
C ILE A 63 10.60 -61.44 -2.75
N ILE A 64 9.43 -61.72 -3.34
CA ILE A 64 8.76 -60.79 -4.27
C ILE A 64 8.45 -59.45 -3.59
N LEU A 65 7.93 -59.47 -2.36
CA LEU A 65 7.65 -58.24 -1.60
C LEU A 65 8.93 -57.43 -1.33
N HIS A 66 10.03 -58.09 -0.95
CA HIS A 66 11.30 -57.41 -0.75
C HIS A 66 11.88 -56.85 -2.06
N ILE A 67 11.71 -57.55 -3.18
CA ILE A 67 12.11 -57.05 -4.50
C ILE A 67 11.28 -55.82 -4.89
N VAL A 68 9.97 -55.81 -4.63
CA VAL A 68 9.10 -54.66 -4.90
C VAL A 68 9.48 -53.47 -4.01
N ILE A 69 9.73 -53.69 -2.72
CA ILE A 69 10.20 -52.64 -1.81
C ILE A 69 11.57 -52.10 -2.26
N LEU A 70 12.48 -52.97 -2.69
CA LEU A 70 13.79 -52.58 -3.21
C LEU A 70 13.67 -51.80 -4.52
N MET A 71 12.76 -52.18 -5.42
CA MET A 71 12.48 -51.44 -6.65
C MET A 71 11.86 -50.07 -6.38
N VAL A 72 10.94 -49.96 -5.42
CA VAL A 72 10.37 -48.67 -5.01
C VAL A 72 11.44 -47.80 -4.33
N ALA A 73 12.30 -48.37 -3.49
CA ALA A 73 13.42 -47.65 -2.88
C ALA A 73 14.44 -47.20 -3.94
N LEU A 74 14.78 -48.05 -4.91
CA LEU A 74 15.63 -47.70 -6.05
C LEU A 74 14.99 -46.64 -6.94
N PHE A 75 13.67 -46.69 -7.14
CA PHE A 75 12.93 -45.67 -7.89
C PHE A 75 12.95 -44.32 -7.16
N ILE A 76 12.83 -44.31 -5.83
CA ILE A 76 12.93 -43.09 -5.00
C ILE A 76 14.36 -42.52 -5.00
N VAL A 77 15.39 -43.38 -5.01
CA VAL A 77 16.81 -42.98 -5.06
C VAL A 77 17.26 -42.58 -6.48
N ALA A 78 16.63 -43.13 -7.52
CA ALA A 78 16.91 -42.86 -8.93
C ALA A 78 16.08 -41.70 -9.51
N LEU A 79 15.22 -41.06 -8.72
CA LEU A 79 14.71 -39.74 -9.07
C LEU A 79 15.90 -38.78 -9.08
N PRO A 80 16.24 -38.14 -10.22
CA PRO A 80 17.23 -37.08 -10.21
C PRO A 80 16.72 -35.99 -9.27
N GLY A 81 17.49 -35.68 -8.22
CA GLY A 81 17.27 -34.47 -7.45
C GLY A 81 17.34 -33.30 -8.40
N GLU A 82 16.28 -32.50 -8.47
CA GLU A 82 16.32 -31.18 -9.08
C GLU A 82 17.29 -30.30 -8.26
N THR A 83 18.54 -30.39 -8.70
CA THR A 83 19.58 -29.38 -8.83
C THR A 83 19.66 -28.29 -7.77
N ASP A 84 20.76 -28.38 -7.02
CA ASP A 84 21.40 -27.31 -6.26
C ASP A 84 21.44 -25.98 -7.03
N ALA A 85 21.30 -24.90 -6.25
CA ALA A 85 21.55 -23.52 -6.68
C ALA A 85 22.91 -23.41 -7.41
N PRO A 86 23.02 -22.61 -8.48
CA PRO A 86 24.31 -22.36 -9.08
C PRO A 86 25.18 -21.52 -8.12
N GLU A 87 26.17 -22.18 -7.55
CA GLU A 87 27.38 -21.59 -7.04
C GLU A 87 28.05 -20.78 -8.16
N ILE A 88 28.22 -19.46 -7.95
CA ILE A 88 28.93 -18.60 -8.89
C ILE A 88 30.43 -18.91 -8.76
N VAL A 89 30.89 -19.90 -9.50
CA VAL A 89 32.31 -20.10 -9.81
C VAL A 89 32.63 -19.20 -11.00
N ALA A 90 33.51 -18.24 -10.79
CA ALA A 90 34.08 -17.44 -11.85
C ALA A 90 34.93 -18.34 -12.77
N GLU A 91 34.38 -18.69 -13.94
CA GLU A 91 35.15 -19.24 -15.04
C GLU A 91 35.35 -18.16 -16.11
N VAL A 92 36.62 -17.79 -16.29
CA VAL A 92 37.11 -16.87 -17.32
C VAL A 92 36.98 -17.57 -18.66
N VAL A 93 35.95 -17.21 -19.45
CA VAL A 93 35.94 -17.53 -20.88
C VAL A 93 36.78 -16.51 -21.61
N SER A 94 37.97 -16.95 -22.02
CA SER A 94 38.84 -16.28 -22.98
C SER A 94 38.13 -16.15 -24.34
N ALA A 95 37.72 -14.94 -24.70
CA ALA A 95 37.45 -14.56 -26.08
C ALA A 95 38.67 -13.81 -26.62
N ASP A 96 39.52 -14.55 -27.33
CA ASP A 96 40.55 -13.99 -28.20
C ASP A 96 39.87 -13.24 -29.36
N ARG A 97 39.76 -11.92 -29.20
CA ARG A 97 39.80 -10.95 -30.31
C ARG A 97 40.64 -9.78 -29.82
N SER A 98 41.82 -9.64 -30.41
CA SER A 98 42.76 -8.54 -30.22
C SER A 98 42.04 -7.18 -30.12
N PHE A 99 41.96 -6.67 -28.90
CA PHE A 99 41.44 -5.34 -28.60
C PHE A 99 42.55 -4.34 -28.92
N ASP A 100 42.39 -3.57 -30.00
CA ASP A 100 43.26 -2.45 -30.32
C ASP A 100 42.89 -1.26 -29.40
N PRO A 101 43.75 -0.90 -28.43
CA PRO A 101 43.46 0.18 -27.48
C PRO A 101 43.33 1.55 -28.14
N GLU A 102 43.85 1.72 -29.36
CA GLU A 102 43.85 2.99 -30.08
C GLU A 102 42.47 3.29 -30.69
N MET A 103 41.80 2.28 -31.25
CA MET A 103 40.43 2.38 -31.78
C MET A 103 39.38 2.66 -30.69
N ALA A 104 39.54 2.07 -29.50
CA ALA A 104 38.67 2.33 -28.35
C ALA A 104 38.87 3.74 -27.78
N ARG A 105 40.11 4.25 -27.78
CA ARG A 105 40.40 5.63 -27.41
C ARG A 105 39.82 6.61 -28.42
N LEU A 106 39.94 6.35 -29.71
CA LEU A 106 39.35 7.18 -30.77
C LEU A 106 37.81 7.20 -30.71
N SER A 107 37.15 6.08 -30.38
CA SER A 107 35.69 6.05 -30.22
C SER A 107 35.23 6.79 -28.96
N VAL A 108 35.96 6.66 -27.85
CA VAL A 108 35.67 7.37 -26.60
C VAL A 108 35.95 8.87 -26.75
N GLU A 109 37.02 9.26 -27.45
CA GLU A 109 37.35 10.66 -27.70
C GLU A 109 36.37 11.31 -28.68
N LYS A 110 35.86 10.54 -29.65
CA LYS A 110 34.76 10.98 -30.54
C LYS A 110 33.45 11.16 -29.76
N GLN A 111 33.09 10.21 -28.90
CA GLN A 111 31.91 10.33 -28.02
C GLN A 111 32.06 11.48 -27.00
N LEU A 112 33.27 11.73 -26.50
CA LEU A 112 33.57 12.83 -25.59
C LEU A 112 33.49 14.17 -26.31
N LYS A 113 33.97 14.28 -27.56
CA LYS A 113 33.82 15.49 -28.39
C LYS A 113 32.36 15.77 -28.77
N GLU A 114 31.58 14.74 -29.07
CA GLU A 114 30.14 14.87 -29.35
C GLU A 114 29.36 15.28 -28.08
N ALA A 115 29.70 14.71 -26.92
CA ALA A 115 29.13 15.10 -25.62
C ALA A 115 29.55 16.50 -25.17
N GLN A 116 30.81 16.91 -25.42
CA GLN A 116 31.32 18.25 -25.10
C GLN A 116 30.72 19.32 -26.03
N ALA A 117 30.51 19.01 -27.32
CA ALA A 117 29.82 19.90 -28.25
C ALA A 117 28.33 20.08 -27.89
N SER A 118 27.70 19.04 -27.32
CA SER A 118 26.34 19.11 -26.76
C SER A 118 26.27 19.84 -25.41
N ALA A 119 27.35 19.83 -24.62
CA ALA A 119 27.40 20.43 -23.28
C ALA A 119 27.87 21.90 -23.28
N SER A 120 28.28 22.45 -24.43
CA SER A 120 28.62 23.86 -24.59
C SER A 120 27.37 24.75 -24.71
N SER A 121 26.49 24.71 -23.71
CA SER A 121 25.84 25.93 -23.21
C SER A 121 25.52 25.75 -21.71
N SER A 122 26.04 26.69 -20.92
CA SER A 122 25.76 26.98 -19.50
C SER A 122 25.99 25.96 -18.35
N VAL A 123 26.26 24.66 -18.57
CA VAL A 123 26.32 23.69 -17.43
C VAL A 123 27.68 23.59 -16.71
N ALA A 124 28.79 23.99 -17.33
CA ALA A 124 30.14 23.74 -16.78
C ALA A 124 30.48 24.48 -15.47
N LYS A 125 29.66 25.45 -15.03
CA LYS A 125 29.93 26.22 -13.80
C LYS A 125 29.32 25.63 -12.52
N LEU A 126 28.42 24.65 -12.61
CA LEU A 126 27.70 24.12 -11.44
C LEU A 126 28.27 22.81 -10.87
N VAL A 127 28.94 21.99 -11.69
CA VAL A 127 29.38 20.62 -11.30
C VAL A 127 30.58 20.60 -10.35
N ARG A 128 31.36 21.69 -10.27
CA ARG A 128 32.53 21.73 -9.38
C ARG A 128 32.18 21.94 -7.91
N ALA A 129 30.92 22.26 -7.59
CA ALA A 129 30.47 22.49 -6.22
C ALA A 129 29.94 21.22 -5.52
N GLU A 130 29.49 20.21 -6.28
CA GLU A 130 28.82 19.02 -5.70
C GLU A 130 29.78 17.88 -5.29
N THR A 131 31.04 17.89 -5.73
CA THR A 131 31.99 16.81 -5.41
C THR A 131 32.79 17.02 -4.11
N ALA A 132 32.59 18.13 -3.40
CA ALA A 132 33.41 18.49 -2.22
C ALA A 132 32.68 18.44 -0.86
N ALA A 133 31.43 17.98 -0.78
CA ALA A 133 30.71 17.88 0.50
C ALA A 133 30.31 16.43 0.84
N VAL A 134 31.31 15.55 0.89
CA VAL A 134 31.25 14.30 1.66
C VAL A 134 32.02 14.58 2.96
N LEU A 135 31.34 14.39 4.11
CA LEU A 135 31.80 14.56 5.50
C LEU A 135 31.85 16.00 6.07
N ALA A 136 30.72 16.44 6.63
CA ALA A 136 30.59 16.99 7.98
C ALA A 136 29.14 17.53 8.14
N ALA A 137 28.32 16.84 8.93
CA ALA A 137 27.04 17.39 9.35
C ALA A 137 27.31 18.56 10.32
N PRO A 138 26.78 19.77 10.08
CA PRO A 138 26.76 20.79 11.11
C PRO A 138 25.68 20.43 12.13
N ASP A 139 26.09 20.26 13.39
CA ASP A 139 25.18 20.22 14.55
C ASP A 139 24.51 21.59 14.70
N THR A 140 23.40 21.79 14.01
CA THR A 140 22.46 22.88 14.36
C THR A 140 21.32 22.29 15.17
N PRO A 141 21.13 22.71 16.44
CA PRO A 141 19.96 22.30 17.20
C PRO A 141 18.73 22.89 16.48
N LEU A 142 17.91 22.02 15.90
CA LEU A 142 16.56 22.40 15.47
C LEU A 142 15.76 22.78 16.73
N ASP A 143 15.37 24.05 16.79
CA ASP A 143 14.45 24.61 17.76
C ASP A 143 13.15 23.77 17.77
N ARG A 144 12.88 23.11 18.91
CA ARG A 144 11.78 22.16 19.12
C ARG A 144 10.41 22.83 19.25
N SER A 145 10.21 24.03 18.70
CA SER A 145 8.99 24.83 18.92
C SER A 145 8.13 25.10 17.67
N ALA A 146 8.44 24.49 16.51
CA ALA A 146 7.56 24.55 15.34
C ALA A 146 6.44 23.48 15.42
N PRO A 147 5.15 23.81 15.15
CA PRO A 147 4.04 22.88 15.35
C PRO A 147 4.18 21.63 14.44
N LEU A 148 4.20 20.49 15.13
CA LEU A 148 4.41 19.13 14.61
C LEU A 148 3.13 18.56 13.97
N GLY A 149 3.26 17.39 13.34
CA GLY A 149 2.29 16.74 12.47
C GLY A 149 0.84 16.62 12.94
N LEU A 150 0.02 16.21 11.98
CA LEU A 150 -1.45 16.22 11.96
C LEU A 150 -2.12 15.71 13.25
N GLY A 151 -2.39 16.64 14.17
CA GLY A 151 -3.37 16.48 15.25
C GLY A 151 -2.79 16.49 16.66
N MET A 152 -2.47 17.67 17.19
CA MET A 152 -2.64 18.10 18.60
C MET A 152 -2.11 19.55 18.78
N GLY A 153 -2.44 20.46 17.86
CA GLY A 153 -1.97 21.85 17.97
C GLY A 153 -2.57 22.83 16.95
N GLU A 154 -2.89 22.39 15.73
CA GLU A 154 -3.42 23.31 14.69
C GLU A 154 -4.97 23.30 14.56
N LEU A 155 -5.66 22.44 15.32
CA LEU A 155 -7.13 22.36 15.35
C LEU A 155 -7.71 22.68 16.74
N GLY A 156 -6.86 23.12 17.69
CA GLY A 156 -7.19 23.36 19.10
C GLY A 156 -7.47 24.81 19.49
N MET A 157 -7.62 25.73 18.53
CA MET A 157 -8.14 27.08 18.77
C MET A 157 -9.27 27.33 17.79
N GLY A 158 -10.44 27.64 18.34
CA GLY A 158 -11.70 27.70 17.61
C GLY A 158 -11.69 28.64 16.41
N PHE A 159 -12.70 28.46 15.57
CA PHE A 159 -13.24 29.50 14.70
C PHE A 159 -13.78 30.68 15.53
N GLY A 160 -12.90 31.41 16.22
CA GLY A 160 -13.23 32.52 17.12
C GLY A 160 -12.13 33.58 17.09
N MET A 161 -12.57 34.83 16.94
CA MET A 161 -11.74 36.05 16.94
C MET A 161 -10.63 36.07 17.99
N GLY A 162 -9.45 36.54 17.59
CA GLY A 162 -8.38 36.99 18.48
C GLY A 162 -7.70 38.23 17.91
N SER A 163 -8.15 39.40 18.34
CA SER A 163 -7.47 40.69 18.15
C SER A 163 -6.18 40.74 18.98
N GLY A 164 -5.02 41.06 18.37
CA GLY A 164 -3.84 41.47 19.14
C GLY A 164 -2.47 41.16 18.53
N ALA A 165 -2.02 42.06 17.65
CA ALA A 165 -0.65 42.59 17.48
C ALA A 165 0.62 41.69 17.48
N GLY A 166 1.35 41.80 16.35
CA GLY A 166 2.79 41.56 16.20
C GLY A 166 3.11 40.35 15.29
N GLY A 167 3.72 40.46 14.11
CA GLY A 167 4.20 41.58 13.31
C GLY A 167 4.82 41.03 12.01
N GLY A 168 4.36 41.54 10.86
CA GLY A 168 5.09 41.69 9.58
C GLY A 168 5.60 40.45 8.82
N GLY A 169 4.98 40.15 7.67
CA GLY A 169 5.62 39.38 6.60
C GLY A 169 4.67 38.86 5.51
N LEU A 170 4.53 39.63 4.43
CA LEU A 170 3.85 39.28 3.18
C LEU A 170 4.39 37.97 2.54
N GLY A 171 3.52 37.03 2.15
CA GLY A 171 3.92 35.91 1.27
C GLY A 171 2.93 34.74 1.20
N MET A 172 2.15 34.70 0.12
CA MET A 172 1.41 33.52 -0.35
C MET A 172 2.36 32.36 -0.76
N ASN A 173 1.84 31.13 -0.77
CA ASN A 173 2.44 29.88 -1.29
C ASN A 173 3.64 29.33 -0.49
N ARG A 174 3.35 28.46 0.48
CA ARG A 174 4.33 27.48 0.97
C ARG A 174 3.69 26.09 0.99
N ILE A 175 4.37 25.06 0.45
CA ILE A 175 3.98 23.64 0.62
C ILE A 175 3.72 23.44 2.12
N PRO A 176 2.61 22.78 2.51
CA PRO A 176 2.39 22.44 3.91
C PRO A 176 3.67 21.88 4.51
N ALA A 177 4.06 22.26 5.73
CA ALA A 177 5.31 21.77 6.32
C ALA A 177 5.43 20.23 6.21
N THR A 178 4.28 19.56 6.26
CA THR A 178 4.09 18.12 6.08
C THR A 178 4.56 17.54 4.75
N MET A 179 4.58 18.31 3.67
CA MET A 179 4.88 17.84 2.32
C MET A 179 6.26 18.28 1.81
N ARG A 180 6.99 19.13 2.54
CA ARG A 180 8.31 19.64 2.11
C ARG A 180 9.41 18.59 2.21
N GLY A 181 9.36 17.74 3.24
CA GLY A 181 10.40 16.76 3.53
C GLY A 181 10.63 15.76 2.39
N ARG A 182 9.55 15.30 1.75
CA ARG A 182 9.59 14.35 0.63
C ARG A 182 10.24 14.88 -0.66
N CYS A 183 10.38 16.19 -0.81
CA CYS A 183 10.87 16.82 -2.06
C CYS A 183 12.38 17.05 -2.09
N ILE A 184 13.07 16.87 -0.97
CA ILE A 184 14.52 17.05 -0.88
C ILE A 184 15.13 15.67 -0.61
N PRO A 185 15.94 15.10 -1.52
CA PRO A 185 16.42 13.72 -1.39
C PRO A 185 17.10 13.40 -0.05
N GLY A 186 17.95 14.31 0.45
CA GLY A 186 18.61 14.13 1.76
C GLY A 186 17.65 14.15 2.94
N GLU A 187 16.61 14.99 2.88
CA GLU A 187 15.58 15.07 3.92
C GLU A 187 14.62 13.87 3.85
N ARG A 188 14.26 13.44 2.64
CA ARG A 188 13.47 12.22 2.43
C ARG A 188 14.19 11.00 3.01
N ALA A 189 15.48 10.84 2.74
CA ALA A 189 16.28 9.75 3.29
C ALA A 189 16.39 9.83 4.83
N ARG A 190 16.54 11.06 5.38
CA ARG A 190 16.55 11.29 6.83
C ARG A 190 15.23 10.88 7.48
N LEU A 191 14.10 11.37 6.96
CA LEU A 191 12.76 11.05 7.47
C LEU A 191 12.45 9.55 7.35
N LEU A 192 12.85 8.94 6.24
CA LEU A 192 12.74 7.50 6.04
C LEU A 192 13.46 6.74 7.17
N HIS A 193 14.72 7.08 7.44
CA HIS A 193 15.50 6.41 8.48
C HIS A 193 14.95 6.68 9.89
N GLU A 194 14.61 7.92 10.21
CA GLU A 194 14.08 8.32 11.53
C GLU A 194 12.76 7.64 11.87
N ASN A 195 11.93 7.36 10.87
CA ASN A 195 10.64 6.71 11.07
C ASN A 195 10.71 5.17 10.96
N GLY A 196 11.92 4.59 10.93
CA GLY A 196 12.12 3.15 10.93
C GLY A 196 11.96 2.48 9.56
N GLY A 197 12.08 3.23 8.47
CA GLY A 197 12.25 2.69 7.12
C GLY A 197 13.71 2.29 6.86
N THR A 198 13.94 1.56 5.76
CA THR A 198 15.29 1.15 5.32
C THR A 198 15.56 1.64 3.90
N PRO A 199 16.82 1.80 3.45
CA PRO A 199 17.12 2.26 2.09
C PRO A 199 16.47 1.42 0.97
N GLU A 200 16.17 0.15 1.25
CA GLU A 200 15.46 -0.75 0.34
C GLU A 200 14.03 -0.27 0.08
N VAL A 201 13.39 0.43 1.02
CA VAL A 201 12.07 1.05 0.85
C VAL A 201 12.09 2.05 -0.30
N GLU A 202 13.10 2.93 -0.36
CA GLU A 202 13.26 3.91 -1.44
C GLU A 202 13.40 3.20 -2.80
N THR A 203 14.22 2.15 -2.84
CA THR A 203 14.43 1.35 -4.06
C THR A 203 13.14 0.66 -4.51
N THR A 204 12.38 0.13 -3.55
CA THR A 204 11.07 -0.52 -3.77
C THR A 204 10.08 0.47 -4.37
N VAL A 205 9.96 1.67 -3.79
CA VAL A 205 9.08 2.74 -4.30
C VAL A 205 9.47 3.12 -5.73
N LEU A 206 10.76 3.39 -5.99
CA LEU A 206 11.23 3.79 -7.32
C LEU A 206 10.96 2.75 -8.40
N LYS A 207 11.10 1.45 -8.10
CA LYS A 207 10.74 0.36 -9.01
C LYS A 207 9.25 0.39 -9.37
N THR A 208 8.38 0.63 -8.40
CA THR A 208 6.94 0.74 -8.69
C THR A 208 6.63 1.98 -9.51
N LEU A 209 7.31 3.12 -9.28
CA LEU A 209 7.12 4.32 -10.10
C LEU A 209 7.54 4.08 -11.57
N ASP A 210 8.61 3.34 -11.81
CA ASP A 210 9.00 2.89 -13.15
C ASP A 210 7.95 1.96 -13.77
N TRP A 211 7.50 0.98 -13.00
CA TRP A 211 6.46 0.06 -13.42
C TRP A 211 5.14 0.76 -13.78
N LEU A 212 4.75 1.79 -13.02
CA LEU A 212 3.59 2.62 -13.29
C LEU A 212 3.78 3.43 -14.57
N LYS A 213 4.97 3.99 -14.80
CA LYS A 213 5.27 4.77 -16.02
C LYS A 213 5.06 3.93 -17.28
N ASP A 214 5.53 2.69 -17.26
CA ASP A 214 5.42 1.76 -18.39
C ASP A 214 3.99 1.26 -18.64
N ARG A 215 3.06 1.50 -17.70
CA ARG A 215 1.65 1.09 -17.76
C ARG A 215 0.67 2.25 -17.89
N GLN A 216 1.16 3.46 -18.15
CA GLN A 216 0.29 4.58 -18.50
C GLN A 216 -0.33 4.33 -19.88
N ASN A 217 -1.64 4.53 -20.01
CA ASN A 217 -2.33 4.46 -21.29
C ASN A 217 -1.83 5.59 -22.21
N VAL A 218 -1.13 5.21 -23.28
CA VAL A 218 -0.43 6.14 -24.18
C VAL A 218 -1.38 7.14 -24.86
N ASP A 219 -2.62 6.73 -25.15
CA ASP A 219 -3.61 7.53 -25.86
C ASP A 219 -4.23 8.64 -25.01
N ARG A 220 -4.43 8.39 -23.71
CA ARG A 220 -5.21 9.28 -22.81
C ARG A 220 -4.43 9.79 -21.61
N GLY A 221 -3.24 9.25 -21.32
CA GLY A 221 -2.46 9.62 -20.15
C GLY A 221 -3.01 9.11 -18.81
N SER A 222 -3.98 8.20 -18.84
CA SER A 222 -4.62 7.63 -17.65
C SER A 222 -3.97 6.31 -17.23
N TRP A 223 -4.34 5.82 -16.05
CA TRP A 223 -4.13 4.43 -15.64
C TRP A 223 -5.46 3.73 -15.45
N GLY A 224 -5.46 2.41 -15.63
CA GLY A 224 -6.63 1.55 -15.46
C GLY A 224 -7.61 1.59 -16.64
N ASN A 225 -8.40 0.53 -16.74
CA ASN A 225 -9.43 0.29 -17.73
C ASN A 225 -10.81 0.19 -17.07
N ALA A 226 -10.90 -0.49 -15.93
CA ALA A 226 -12.17 -0.70 -15.23
C ALA A 226 -12.61 0.57 -14.49
N TYR A 227 -11.69 1.20 -13.75
CA TYR A 227 -11.88 2.35 -12.87
C TYR A 227 -10.82 3.45 -13.10
N PRO A 228 -10.76 4.03 -14.32
CA PRO A 228 -9.64 4.87 -14.74
C PRO A 228 -9.49 6.16 -13.94
N GLY A 229 -10.57 6.68 -13.33
CA GLY A 229 -10.47 7.85 -12.43
C GLY A 229 -9.75 7.51 -11.13
N ALA A 230 -10.10 6.38 -10.51
CA ALA A 230 -9.45 5.91 -9.29
C ALA A 230 -7.98 5.54 -9.55
N MET A 231 -7.71 4.75 -10.58
CA MET A 231 -6.35 4.27 -10.87
C MET A 231 -5.41 5.41 -11.27
N THR A 232 -5.90 6.38 -12.04
CA THR A 232 -5.11 7.60 -12.33
C THR A 232 -4.84 8.39 -11.05
N GLY A 233 -5.84 8.54 -10.17
CA GLY A 233 -5.64 9.19 -8.88
C GLY A 233 -4.62 8.48 -8.00
N PHE A 234 -4.68 7.14 -7.91
CA PHE A 234 -3.72 6.34 -7.16
C PHE A 234 -2.29 6.45 -7.70
N ALA A 235 -2.10 6.32 -9.03
CA ALA A 235 -0.79 6.46 -9.65
C ALA A 235 -0.20 7.85 -9.40
N LEU A 236 -1.01 8.91 -9.59
CA LEU A 236 -0.60 10.27 -9.27
C LEU A 236 -0.24 10.43 -7.79
N LEU A 237 -1.02 9.87 -6.87
CA LEU A 237 -0.68 9.93 -5.45
C LEU A 237 0.67 9.27 -5.16
N CYS A 238 1.04 8.17 -5.81
CA CYS A 238 2.37 7.56 -5.65
C CYS A 238 3.48 8.50 -6.15
N TYR A 239 3.36 9.01 -7.38
CA TYR A 239 4.33 9.98 -7.89
C TYR A 239 4.49 11.18 -6.96
N LEU A 240 3.38 11.82 -6.58
CA LEU A 240 3.38 12.98 -5.70
C LEU A 240 3.84 12.65 -4.27
N GLY A 241 3.67 11.40 -3.84
CA GLY A 241 4.15 10.87 -2.56
C GLY A 241 5.66 10.90 -2.45
N HIS A 242 6.35 10.48 -3.51
CA HIS A 242 7.79 10.61 -3.68
C HIS A 242 8.22 12.04 -4.12
N CYS A 243 7.28 12.97 -4.23
CA CYS A 243 7.47 14.32 -4.76
C CYS A 243 7.96 14.36 -6.21
N GLU A 244 7.50 13.42 -7.04
CA GLU A 244 7.61 13.50 -8.48
C GLU A 244 6.48 14.37 -9.03
N THR A 245 6.84 15.50 -9.63
CA THR A 245 5.90 16.52 -10.14
C THR A 245 6.02 16.67 -11.65
N THR A 246 5.27 17.60 -12.24
CA THR A 246 5.39 17.91 -13.68
C THR A 246 6.77 18.40 -14.11
N LYS A 247 7.64 18.78 -13.15
CA LYS A 247 9.02 19.19 -13.42
C LYS A 247 10.04 18.06 -13.26
N SER A 248 9.63 16.89 -12.80
CA SER A 248 10.52 15.75 -12.62
C SER A 248 11.18 15.35 -13.95
N PRO A 249 12.53 15.21 -13.99
CA PRO A 249 13.24 14.85 -15.22
C PRO A 249 12.76 13.54 -15.84
N LYS A 250 12.41 12.55 -15.00
CA LYS A 250 12.04 11.19 -15.45
C LYS A 250 10.54 10.96 -15.61
N TYR A 251 9.74 11.55 -14.72
CA TYR A 251 8.30 11.28 -14.59
C TYR A 251 7.42 12.49 -14.92
N GLY A 252 8.00 13.68 -15.20
CA GLY A 252 7.24 14.92 -15.33
C GLY A 252 6.20 14.90 -16.44
N GLU A 253 6.52 14.32 -17.59
CA GLU A 253 5.55 14.12 -18.68
C GLU A 253 4.43 13.16 -18.27
N THR A 254 4.78 12.04 -17.63
CA THR A 254 3.84 11.03 -17.13
C THR A 254 2.85 11.62 -16.13
N VAL A 255 3.34 12.39 -15.15
CA VAL A 255 2.51 13.10 -14.16
C VAL A 255 1.63 14.16 -14.83
N THR A 256 2.19 14.93 -15.77
CA THR A 256 1.43 15.96 -16.51
C THR A 256 0.24 15.36 -17.25
N LYS A 257 0.46 14.26 -17.96
CA LYS A 257 -0.58 13.53 -18.69
C LYS A 257 -1.70 13.01 -17.77
N GLY A 258 -1.34 12.46 -16.60
CA GLY A 258 -2.31 12.00 -15.60
C GLY A 258 -3.18 13.14 -15.05
N ILE A 259 -2.57 14.28 -14.73
CA ILE A 259 -3.30 15.47 -14.25
C ILE A 259 -4.25 15.98 -15.34
N GLN A 260 -3.77 16.08 -16.59
CA GLN A 260 -4.58 16.52 -17.72
C GLN A 260 -5.78 15.60 -17.96
N TYR A 261 -5.59 14.28 -17.89
CA TYR A 261 -6.67 13.32 -18.01
C TYR A 261 -7.80 13.57 -17.00
N LEU A 262 -7.46 13.79 -15.73
CA LEU A 262 -8.44 14.05 -14.68
C LEU A 262 -9.15 15.39 -14.88
N ILE A 263 -8.42 16.44 -15.28
CA ILE A 263 -9.01 17.75 -15.64
C ILE A 263 -10.01 17.61 -16.77
N GLU A 264 -9.65 16.88 -17.83
CA GLU A 264 -10.56 16.64 -18.94
C GLU A 264 -11.75 15.77 -18.56
N SER A 265 -11.54 14.77 -17.69
CA SER A 265 -12.61 13.94 -17.14
C SER A 265 -13.64 14.79 -16.41
N ALA A 266 -13.20 15.69 -15.53
CA ALA A 266 -14.06 16.65 -14.84
C ALA A 266 -14.81 17.56 -15.81
N LYS A 267 -14.14 18.11 -16.82
CA LYS A 267 -14.76 18.96 -17.85
C LYS A 267 -15.87 18.23 -18.60
N ARG A 268 -15.64 16.99 -19.02
CA ARG A 268 -16.64 16.16 -19.72
C ARG A 268 -17.85 15.82 -18.83
N ASN A 269 -17.61 15.64 -17.53
CA ASN A 269 -18.57 15.03 -16.61
C ASN A 269 -19.14 15.98 -15.55
N LYS A 270 -19.12 17.30 -15.81
CA LYS A 270 -19.65 18.36 -14.93
C LYS A 270 -19.02 18.33 -13.52
N GLY A 271 -17.69 18.27 -13.47
CA GLY A 271 -16.89 18.26 -12.24
C GLY A 271 -16.63 16.87 -11.66
N ARG A 272 -17.34 15.83 -12.12
CA ARG A 272 -17.08 14.43 -11.68
C ARG A 272 -15.89 13.85 -12.42
N MET A 273 -15.08 13.04 -11.74
CA MET A 273 -13.90 12.41 -12.33
C MET A 273 -14.03 10.89 -12.27
N GLY A 274 -13.61 10.23 -13.35
CA GLY A 274 -13.78 8.80 -13.54
C GLY A 274 -15.01 8.47 -14.39
N ARG A 275 -15.38 7.19 -14.41
CA ARG A 275 -16.58 6.74 -15.11
C ARG A 275 -17.82 7.23 -14.40
N THR A 276 -18.86 7.65 -15.13
CA THR A 276 -20.12 8.11 -14.54
C THR A 276 -21.31 7.21 -14.86
N ASP A 277 -21.06 6.04 -15.44
CA ASP A 277 -22.05 5.06 -15.89
C ASP A 277 -22.45 4.05 -14.81
N ASN A 278 -21.79 4.09 -13.65
CA ASN A 278 -22.02 3.16 -12.53
C ASN A 278 -21.84 3.88 -11.19
N GLN A 279 -22.34 3.30 -10.09
CA GLN A 279 -22.30 3.96 -8.76
C GLN A 279 -20.90 3.99 -8.09
N HIS A 280 -19.90 3.27 -8.61
CA HIS A 280 -18.52 3.33 -8.10
C HIS A 280 -17.82 4.66 -8.42
N TRP A 281 -18.42 5.50 -9.28
CA TRP A 281 -17.92 6.83 -9.60
C TRP A 281 -17.61 7.67 -8.35
N ALA A 282 -18.32 7.46 -7.25
CA ALA A 282 -18.07 8.15 -5.98
C ALA A 282 -16.66 7.88 -5.41
N TYR A 283 -16.13 6.65 -5.56
CA TYR A 283 -14.75 6.32 -5.17
C TYR A 283 -13.75 6.95 -6.13
N GLU A 284 -13.94 6.71 -7.44
CA GLU A 284 -13.07 7.24 -8.49
C GLU A 284 -12.91 8.76 -8.34
N HIS A 285 -14.04 9.44 -8.14
CA HIS A 285 -14.06 10.88 -7.98
C HIS A 285 -13.29 11.34 -6.74
N ALA A 286 -13.48 10.70 -5.58
CA ALA A 286 -12.78 11.12 -4.36
C ALA A 286 -11.27 10.89 -4.43
N ILE A 287 -10.83 9.74 -4.93
CA ILE A 287 -9.40 9.42 -5.09
C ILE A 287 -8.75 10.39 -6.09
N ALA A 288 -9.41 10.65 -7.22
CA ALA A 288 -8.95 11.65 -8.19
C ALA A 288 -8.91 13.07 -7.60
N THR A 289 -9.91 13.45 -6.80
CA THR A 289 -9.96 14.76 -6.13
C THR A 289 -8.82 14.92 -5.15
N TYR A 290 -8.51 13.86 -4.39
CA TYR A 290 -7.36 13.84 -3.49
C TYR A 290 -6.05 14.04 -4.27
N ALA A 291 -5.84 13.28 -5.34
CA ALA A 291 -4.66 13.42 -6.20
C ALA A 291 -4.49 14.83 -6.78
N LEU A 292 -5.56 15.43 -7.31
CA LEU A 292 -5.51 16.80 -7.84
C LEU A 292 -5.23 17.85 -6.76
N GLY A 293 -5.69 17.62 -5.53
CA GLY A 293 -5.40 18.50 -4.40
C GLY A 293 -3.92 18.50 -4.04
N GLU A 294 -3.29 17.33 -3.96
CA GLU A 294 -1.85 17.22 -3.75
C GLU A 294 -1.05 17.78 -4.94
N ALA A 295 -1.47 17.49 -6.17
CA ALA A 295 -0.83 18.01 -7.37
C ALA A 295 -0.85 19.55 -7.34
N TYR A 296 -2.01 20.16 -7.05
CA TYR A 296 -2.15 21.59 -6.98
C TYR A 296 -1.26 22.21 -5.91
N ALA A 297 -1.18 21.60 -4.72
CA ALA A 297 -0.33 22.09 -3.64
C ALA A 297 1.16 22.06 -4.02
N LEU A 298 1.64 20.95 -4.56
CA LEU A 298 3.04 20.78 -4.94
C LEU A 298 3.43 21.67 -6.13
N THR A 299 2.63 21.69 -7.20
CA THR A 299 2.97 22.46 -8.41
C THR A 299 2.88 23.97 -8.16
N SER A 300 1.95 24.42 -7.33
CA SER A 300 1.82 25.85 -6.99
C SER A 300 3.04 26.39 -6.26
N GLU A 301 3.70 25.57 -5.44
CA GLU A 301 4.93 25.94 -4.77
C GLU A 301 6.08 26.10 -5.73
N GLU A 302 6.22 25.15 -6.65
CA GLU A 302 7.26 25.19 -7.68
C GLU A 302 7.08 26.38 -8.64
N GLY A 303 6.05 27.20 -8.46
CA GLY A 303 5.66 28.27 -9.37
C GLY A 303 5.05 27.76 -10.68
N THR A 304 4.69 26.46 -10.74
CA THR A 304 4.10 25.83 -11.91
C THR A 304 2.58 25.96 -11.87
N LYS A 305 2.02 26.75 -12.79
CA LYS A 305 0.57 26.86 -12.95
C LYS A 305 0.10 25.89 -14.03
N ILE A 306 -0.59 24.83 -13.63
CA ILE A 306 -1.26 23.91 -14.56
C ILE A 306 -2.63 24.49 -14.91
N PRO A 307 -2.92 24.81 -16.19
CA PRO A 307 -4.19 25.41 -16.59
C PRO A 307 -5.40 24.54 -16.19
N GLY A 308 -6.34 25.15 -15.48
CA GLY A 308 -7.58 24.49 -15.05
C GLY A 308 -7.44 23.54 -13.86
N LEU A 309 -6.24 23.31 -13.31
CA LEU A 309 -6.06 22.42 -12.15
C LEU A 309 -6.77 22.95 -10.90
N ALA A 310 -6.53 24.22 -10.55
CA ALA A 310 -7.14 24.85 -9.37
C ALA A 310 -8.68 24.84 -9.46
N ASP A 311 -9.23 25.31 -10.59
CA ASP A 311 -10.67 25.36 -10.82
C ASP A 311 -11.30 23.96 -10.82
N THR A 312 -10.63 22.97 -11.41
CA THR A 312 -11.10 21.58 -11.40
C THR A 312 -11.12 21.02 -9.99
N HIS A 313 -10.06 21.27 -9.21
CA HIS A 313 -9.97 20.80 -7.85
C HIS A 313 -11.09 21.39 -6.98
N GLU A 314 -11.33 22.71 -7.07
CA GLU A 314 -12.41 23.38 -6.37
C GLU A 314 -13.79 22.82 -6.76
N GLN A 315 -14.06 22.66 -8.06
CA GLN A 315 -15.32 22.05 -8.53
C GLN A 315 -15.50 20.62 -8.03
N ALA A 316 -14.42 19.84 -7.99
CA ALA A 316 -14.46 18.47 -7.51
C ALA A 316 -14.78 18.39 -6.00
N ILE A 317 -14.17 19.26 -5.18
CA ILE A 317 -14.53 19.38 -3.76
C ILE A 317 -16.02 19.77 -3.61
N ALA A 318 -16.52 20.69 -4.43
CA ALA A 318 -17.93 21.09 -4.40
C ALA A 318 -18.88 19.92 -4.72
N VAL A 319 -18.51 19.02 -5.64
CA VAL A 319 -19.27 17.79 -5.93
C VAL A 319 -19.34 16.88 -4.71
N ILE A 320 -18.22 16.70 -3.99
CA ILE A 320 -18.18 15.90 -2.76
C ILE A 320 -19.06 16.53 -1.67
N VAL A 321 -18.92 17.83 -1.42
CA VAL A 321 -19.72 18.55 -0.40
C VAL A 321 -21.22 18.44 -0.69
N LYS A 322 -21.62 18.64 -1.96
CA LYS A 322 -23.02 18.54 -2.39
C LYS A 322 -23.57 17.11 -2.30
N GLY A 323 -22.72 16.11 -2.50
CA GLY A 323 -23.08 14.69 -2.48
C GLY A 323 -23.23 14.07 -1.10
N GLN A 324 -22.95 14.82 -0.02
CA GLN A 324 -23.01 14.29 1.33
C GLN A 324 -24.44 13.94 1.74
N ASN A 325 -24.61 12.76 2.33
CA ASN A 325 -25.88 12.28 2.83
C ASN A 325 -26.28 12.99 4.13
N LYS A 326 -27.57 12.91 4.49
CA LYS A 326 -28.13 13.55 5.69
C LYS A 326 -27.49 13.08 6.99
N ASP A 327 -27.04 11.82 7.05
CA ASP A 327 -26.36 11.25 8.21
C ASP A 327 -24.89 11.69 8.34
N GLY A 328 -24.38 12.46 7.38
CA GLY A 328 -23.04 13.06 7.43
C GLY A 328 -21.94 12.30 6.70
N GLY A 329 -22.24 11.14 6.11
CA GLY A 329 -21.30 10.39 5.28
C GLY A 329 -21.71 10.37 3.81
N TRP A 330 -21.13 9.46 3.05
CA TRP A 330 -21.42 9.29 1.63
C TRP A 330 -21.87 7.87 1.30
N VAL A 331 -22.71 7.76 0.29
CA VAL A 331 -23.18 6.50 -0.29
C VAL A 331 -22.63 6.35 -1.71
N TYR A 332 -22.60 5.13 -2.22
CA TYR A 332 -22.25 4.87 -3.62
C TYR A 332 -23.11 5.72 -4.55
N GLY A 333 -22.47 6.32 -5.55
CA GLY A 333 -23.09 7.16 -6.57
C GLY A 333 -23.77 8.44 -6.08
N TYR A 334 -23.63 8.80 -4.80
CA TYR A 334 -24.29 9.94 -4.15
C TYR A 334 -25.82 9.94 -4.36
N THR A 335 -26.44 8.76 -4.26
CA THR A 335 -27.90 8.60 -4.43
C THR A 335 -28.72 9.31 -3.35
N GLY A 336 -28.11 9.66 -2.22
CA GLY A 336 -28.81 10.20 -1.04
C GLY A 336 -29.76 9.20 -0.38
N GLN A 337 -29.67 7.92 -0.74
CA GLN A 337 -30.53 6.85 -0.23
C GLN A 337 -29.73 5.88 0.64
N GLY A 338 -30.30 5.50 1.79
CA GLY A 338 -29.69 4.58 2.74
C GLY A 338 -28.69 5.24 3.69
N ASN A 339 -28.08 4.42 4.53
CA ASN A 339 -27.04 4.85 5.47
C ASN A 339 -25.70 4.99 4.74
N ALA A 340 -24.96 6.05 5.07
CA ALA A 340 -23.62 6.27 4.55
C ALA A 340 -22.69 5.12 4.88
N ASP A 341 -21.84 4.82 3.90
CA ASP A 341 -20.85 3.77 3.93
C ASP A 341 -19.50 4.36 4.35
N LEU A 342 -18.90 3.81 5.41
CA LEU A 342 -17.65 4.32 5.95
C LEU A 342 -16.47 4.14 4.99
N SER A 343 -16.45 3.09 4.15
CA SER A 343 -15.36 2.92 3.18
C SER A 343 -15.42 3.96 2.06
N VAL A 344 -16.63 4.37 1.65
CA VAL A 344 -16.83 5.51 0.73
C VAL A 344 -16.37 6.78 1.46
N THR A 345 -16.99 7.05 2.61
CA THR A 345 -16.77 8.25 3.45
C THR A 345 -15.28 8.52 3.74
N GLY A 346 -14.47 7.48 3.99
CA GLY A 346 -13.04 7.62 4.22
C GLY A 346 -12.28 8.30 3.07
N TRP A 347 -12.61 7.97 1.83
CA TRP A 347 -12.01 8.63 0.66
C TRP A 347 -12.50 10.05 0.48
N GLN A 348 -13.80 10.33 0.70
CA GLN A 348 -14.27 11.71 0.64
C GLN A 348 -13.64 12.56 1.73
N VAL A 349 -13.41 12.03 2.94
CA VAL A 349 -12.72 12.77 3.99
C VAL A 349 -11.27 13.10 3.61
N GLN A 350 -10.52 12.14 3.06
CA GLN A 350 -9.16 12.40 2.54
C GLN A 350 -9.17 13.47 1.43
N ALA A 351 -10.12 13.39 0.49
CA ALA A 351 -10.29 14.39 -0.55
C ALA A 351 -10.66 15.77 0.01
N LEU A 352 -11.63 15.87 0.92
CA LEU A 352 -12.01 17.14 1.53
C LEU A 352 -10.87 17.76 2.35
N LYS A 353 -9.99 16.94 2.93
CA LYS A 353 -8.83 17.42 3.67
C LYS A 353 -7.89 18.24 2.78
N THR A 354 -7.83 17.98 1.48
CA THR A 354 -6.97 18.76 0.58
C THR A 354 -7.38 20.22 0.45
N ALA A 355 -8.64 20.54 0.73
CA ALA A 355 -9.10 21.92 0.77
C ALA A 355 -8.37 22.75 1.85
N SER A 356 -7.89 22.12 2.93
CA SER A 356 -7.22 22.82 4.04
C SER A 356 -5.84 23.40 3.70
N TYR A 357 -5.19 22.87 2.67
CA TYR A 357 -3.87 23.33 2.23
C TYR A 357 -3.86 23.85 0.78
N THR A 358 -5.05 24.04 0.21
CA THR A 358 -5.24 24.68 -1.09
C THR A 358 -6.03 25.97 -0.89
N ARG A 359 -6.22 26.75 -1.96
CA ARG A 359 -6.97 28.02 -1.89
C ARG A 359 -8.49 27.83 -1.92
N VAL A 360 -8.97 26.60 -1.72
CA VAL A 360 -10.39 26.25 -1.83
C VAL A 360 -11.12 26.79 -0.60
N ASN A 361 -12.00 27.77 -0.81
CA ASN A 361 -12.91 28.29 0.20
C ASN A 361 -14.35 28.11 -0.27
N LEU A 362 -14.96 26.99 0.10
CA LEU A 362 -16.30 26.61 -0.35
C LEU A 362 -17.31 26.63 0.80
N ASP A 363 -18.47 27.20 0.51
CA ASP A 363 -19.61 27.18 1.41
C ASP A 363 -20.02 25.74 1.75
N GLY A 364 -20.29 25.49 3.03
CA GLY A 364 -20.71 24.18 3.52
C GLY A 364 -19.60 23.16 3.71
N LEU A 365 -18.36 23.41 3.24
CA LEU A 365 -17.22 22.50 3.41
C LEU A 365 -16.98 22.15 4.89
N LYS A 366 -16.85 23.18 5.74
CA LYS A 366 -16.64 23.01 7.19
C LYS A 366 -17.78 22.22 7.83
N ALA A 367 -19.02 22.54 7.45
CA ALA A 367 -20.20 21.85 7.98
C ALA A 367 -20.23 20.38 7.54
N ALA A 368 -19.81 20.09 6.31
CA ALA A 368 -19.68 18.73 5.80
C ALA A 368 -18.63 17.93 6.58
N MET A 369 -17.44 18.51 6.82
CA MET A 369 -16.39 17.87 7.63
C MET A 369 -16.86 17.58 9.06
N GLY A 370 -17.56 18.52 9.72
CA GLY A 370 -18.09 18.30 11.07
C GLY A 370 -19.18 17.21 11.14
N ARG A 371 -20.03 17.10 10.11
CA ARG A 371 -21.00 15.99 10.01
C ARG A 371 -20.30 14.65 9.78
N ALA A 372 -19.28 14.61 8.93
CA ALA A 372 -18.47 13.40 8.70
C ALA A 372 -17.77 12.95 9.98
N GLN A 373 -17.21 13.89 10.75
CA GLN A 373 -16.59 13.63 12.05
C GLN A 373 -17.58 12.96 13.01
N THR A 374 -18.80 13.48 13.09
CA THR A 374 -19.86 12.95 13.96
C THR A 374 -20.28 11.54 13.52
N LEU A 375 -20.43 11.33 12.21
CA LEU A 375 -20.76 10.00 11.67
C LEU A 375 -19.65 8.98 12.00
N ILE A 376 -18.39 9.30 11.71
CA ILE A 376 -17.26 8.38 11.93
C ILE A 376 -17.14 8.02 13.41
N ALA A 377 -17.19 9.00 14.31
CA ALA A 377 -17.19 8.74 15.75
C ALA A 377 -18.36 7.83 16.17
N GLY A 378 -19.50 7.96 15.50
CA GLY A 378 -20.68 7.12 15.70
C GLY A 378 -20.64 5.74 15.05
N ARG A 379 -19.59 5.36 14.31
CA ARG A 379 -19.44 4.04 13.66
C ARG A 379 -18.65 3.02 14.47
N GLN A 380 -18.04 3.43 15.59
CA GLN A 380 -17.30 2.50 16.44
C GLN A 380 -18.25 1.51 17.15
N GLY A 381 -17.95 0.22 17.00
CA GLY A 381 -18.60 -0.88 17.69
C GLY A 381 -18.14 -1.04 19.15
N PRO A 382 -18.80 -1.95 19.90
CA PRO A 382 -18.51 -2.13 21.32
C PRO A 382 -17.14 -2.73 21.62
N LYS A 383 -16.51 -3.47 20.69
CA LYS A 383 -15.14 -4.00 20.88
C LYS A 383 -14.07 -3.00 20.48
N GLY A 384 -14.43 -1.90 19.82
CA GLY A 384 -13.53 -0.82 19.41
C GLY A 384 -13.31 -0.73 17.90
N GLY A 385 -13.77 -1.71 17.12
CA GLY A 385 -13.68 -1.69 15.66
C GLY A 385 -14.68 -0.71 15.03
N PHE A 386 -14.57 -0.47 13.72
CA PHE A 386 -15.50 0.41 13.01
C PHE A 386 -16.26 -0.34 11.92
N GLY A 387 -17.55 -0.03 11.76
CA GLY A 387 -18.42 -0.71 10.81
C GLY A 387 -18.71 0.11 9.54
N TYR A 388 -19.14 -0.57 8.48
CA TYR A 388 -19.53 0.06 7.20
C TYR A 388 -20.69 1.05 7.36
N ARG A 389 -21.86 0.57 7.81
CA ARG A 389 -23.11 1.36 7.87
C ARG A 389 -23.74 1.44 9.26
N ASN A 390 -23.19 0.73 10.22
CA ASN A 390 -23.70 0.57 11.59
C ASN A 390 -22.53 0.55 12.57
N LYS A 391 -22.83 0.60 13.87
CA LYS A 391 -21.87 0.33 14.95
C LYS A 391 -21.55 -1.16 14.98
N ASP A 392 -20.50 -1.56 14.30
CA ASP A 392 -20.02 -2.94 14.23
C ASP A 392 -18.49 -2.96 14.27
N ASP A 393 -17.91 -4.08 14.64
CA ASP A 393 -16.48 -4.25 14.83
C ASP A 393 -15.86 -4.92 13.60
N LYS A 394 -15.67 -4.16 12.50
CA LYS A 394 -15.04 -4.69 11.26
C LYS A 394 -13.58 -4.29 11.17
N HIS A 395 -12.69 -5.28 11.24
CA HIS A 395 -11.26 -5.10 11.07
C HIS A 395 -10.88 -4.33 9.79
N SER A 396 -11.53 -4.67 8.68
CA SER A 396 -11.28 -4.03 7.38
C SER A 396 -11.52 -2.51 7.37
N LEU A 397 -12.33 -1.99 8.30
CA LEU A 397 -12.79 -0.60 8.35
C LEU A 397 -12.26 0.15 9.57
N THR A 398 -11.68 -0.53 10.55
CA THR A 398 -11.11 0.11 11.75
C THR A 398 -10.05 1.16 11.41
N GLY A 399 -9.13 0.87 10.48
CA GLY A 399 -8.16 1.87 10.01
C GLY A 399 -8.82 3.11 9.37
N VAL A 400 -9.92 2.92 8.62
CA VAL A 400 -10.69 4.02 8.01
C VAL A 400 -11.28 4.92 9.09
N GLY A 401 -11.86 4.31 10.13
CA GLY A 401 -12.41 5.03 11.28
C GLY A 401 -11.34 5.82 12.03
N LEU A 402 -10.23 5.17 12.39
CA LEU A 402 -9.12 5.80 13.12
C LEU A 402 -8.51 6.97 12.34
N LEU A 403 -8.18 6.75 11.06
CA LEU A 403 -7.62 7.82 10.21
C LEU A 403 -8.63 8.97 10.06
N GLY A 404 -9.91 8.66 9.85
CA GLY A 404 -10.96 9.67 9.75
C GLY A 404 -11.09 10.52 11.03
N LEU A 405 -11.00 9.90 12.20
CA LEU A 405 -11.01 10.62 13.48
C LEU A 405 -9.79 11.52 13.66
N GLN A 406 -8.60 11.08 13.22
CA GLN A 406 -7.38 11.90 13.24
C GLN A 406 -7.50 13.11 12.30
N LEU A 407 -7.90 12.87 11.04
CA LEU A 407 -8.00 13.91 10.01
C LEU A 407 -9.04 14.99 10.35
N LEU A 408 -10.11 14.61 11.06
CA LEU A 408 -11.21 15.49 11.44
C LEU A 408 -11.18 15.94 12.91
N SER A 409 -10.18 15.53 13.69
CA SER A 409 -10.09 15.81 15.14
C SER A 409 -11.35 15.42 15.92
N GLY A 410 -11.97 14.29 15.55
CA GLY A 410 -13.21 13.80 16.15
C GLY A 410 -13.05 12.74 17.21
N GLY A 411 -11.88 12.11 17.28
CA GLY A 411 -11.61 11.03 18.21
C GLY A 411 -11.10 11.55 19.55
N GLN A 412 -11.70 11.08 20.64
CA GLN A 412 -11.07 11.21 21.96
C GLN A 412 -9.98 10.16 22.08
N ARG A 413 -8.95 10.40 22.91
CA ARG A 413 -7.85 9.44 23.12
C ARG A 413 -8.35 8.02 23.40
N GLY A 414 -9.27 7.86 24.34
CA GLY A 414 -9.84 6.54 24.65
C GLY A 414 -10.62 5.88 23.51
N GLN A 415 -11.13 6.65 22.54
CA GLN A 415 -11.76 6.11 21.35
C GLN A 415 -10.72 5.53 20.38
N MET A 416 -9.60 6.26 20.22
CA MET A 416 -8.48 5.86 19.38
C MET A 416 -7.80 4.59 19.90
N GLU A 417 -7.46 4.57 21.20
CA GLU A 417 -6.80 3.41 21.83
C GLU A 417 -7.62 2.13 21.65
N LYS A 418 -8.93 2.18 21.89
CA LYS A 418 -9.83 1.04 21.66
C LYS A 418 -9.81 0.52 20.22
N GLY A 419 -9.68 1.41 19.24
CA GLY A 419 -9.62 1.01 17.84
C GLY A 419 -8.30 0.33 17.49
N PHE A 420 -7.17 0.84 17.99
CA PHE A 420 -5.88 0.18 17.82
C PHE A 420 -5.85 -1.17 18.54
N ASP A 421 -6.29 -1.23 19.80
CA ASP A 421 -6.40 -2.47 20.57
C ASP A 421 -7.21 -3.53 19.84
N PHE A 422 -8.39 -3.13 19.33
CA PHE A 422 -9.24 -4.01 18.54
C PHE A 422 -8.51 -4.53 17.29
N TYR A 423 -7.89 -3.64 16.51
CA TYR A 423 -7.18 -4.02 15.29
C TYR A 423 -6.10 -5.05 15.58
N PHE A 424 -5.21 -4.76 16.52
CA PHE A 424 -4.09 -5.66 16.84
C PHE A 424 -4.51 -6.94 17.56
N SER A 425 -5.74 -7.04 18.06
CA SER A 425 -6.27 -8.28 18.65
C SER A 425 -6.59 -9.37 17.64
N GLU A 426 -6.69 -9.04 16.35
CA GLU A 426 -7.03 -9.98 15.27
C GLU A 426 -5.81 -10.52 14.50
N GLY A 427 -4.58 -10.27 15.00
CA GLY A 427 -3.37 -10.85 14.42
C GLY A 427 -3.26 -12.38 14.57
N PRO A 428 -2.28 -13.04 13.92
CA PRO A 428 -1.17 -12.45 13.18
C PRO A 428 -1.57 -11.85 11.83
N PHE A 429 -0.74 -10.93 11.32
CA PHE A 429 -0.91 -10.27 10.03
C PHE A 429 0.13 -10.79 9.06
N ASP A 430 -0.35 -11.41 7.99
CA ASP A 430 0.49 -12.05 6.96
C ASP A 430 -0.06 -11.73 5.57
N TYR A 431 0.78 -11.14 4.72
CA TYR A 431 0.48 -10.67 3.37
C TYR A 431 -0.14 -11.77 2.51
N SER A 432 0.39 -12.99 2.63
CA SER A 432 0.00 -14.15 1.82
C SER A 432 -1.22 -14.90 2.37
N SER A 433 -1.77 -14.48 3.52
CA SER A 433 -2.94 -15.09 4.15
C SER A 433 -4.20 -14.22 4.00
N GLY A 434 -5.35 -14.73 4.43
CA GLY A 434 -6.60 -13.97 4.49
C GLY A 434 -6.55 -12.72 5.40
N SER A 435 -5.49 -12.54 6.20
CA SER A 435 -5.26 -11.32 7.00
C SER A 435 -4.53 -10.21 6.23
N GLY A 436 -3.95 -10.52 5.06
CA GLY A 436 -3.26 -9.63 4.14
C GLY A 436 -4.21 -8.70 3.38
N ASN A 437 -5.10 -8.00 4.06
CA ASN A 437 -6.07 -7.11 3.42
C ASN A 437 -5.44 -5.73 3.15
N LEU A 438 -4.88 -5.55 1.95
CA LEU A 438 -4.13 -4.32 1.60
C LEU A 438 -4.94 -3.03 1.72
N TYR A 439 -6.25 -3.06 1.47
CA TYR A 439 -7.10 -1.89 1.72
C TYR A 439 -7.14 -1.51 3.20
N SER A 440 -7.31 -2.51 4.07
CA SER A 440 -7.29 -2.31 5.52
C SER A 440 -5.91 -1.83 5.99
N TRP A 441 -4.85 -2.45 5.47
CA TRP A 441 -3.47 -2.13 5.80
C TRP A 441 -3.10 -0.71 5.37
N TYR A 442 -3.56 -0.25 4.19
CA TYR A 442 -3.31 1.13 3.73
C TYR A 442 -3.83 2.18 4.72
N TYR A 443 -5.05 2.01 5.20
CA TYR A 443 -5.63 2.93 6.18
C TYR A 443 -5.00 2.78 7.57
N MET A 444 -4.73 1.54 8.01
CA MET A 444 -4.07 1.31 9.29
C MET A 444 -2.66 1.88 9.32
N THR A 445 -1.91 1.75 8.22
CA THR A 445 -0.54 2.27 8.12
C THR A 445 -0.51 3.76 8.37
N GLN A 446 -1.39 4.53 7.72
CA GLN A 446 -1.50 5.96 7.97
C GLN A 446 -1.97 6.27 9.40
N ALA A 447 -2.97 5.53 9.91
CA ALA A 447 -3.49 5.75 11.25
C ALA A 447 -2.42 5.50 12.33
N ALA A 448 -1.68 4.40 12.21
CA ALA A 448 -0.59 4.03 13.10
C ALA A 448 0.58 5.00 13.00
N PHE A 449 0.97 5.40 11.78
CA PHE A 449 2.01 6.40 11.56
C PHE A 449 1.66 7.74 12.21
N ASN A 450 0.43 8.23 12.00
CA ASN A 450 -0.06 9.47 12.61
C ASN A 450 -0.12 9.37 14.13
N HIS A 451 -0.39 8.18 14.69
CA HIS A 451 -0.41 7.99 16.14
C HIS A 451 1.01 7.97 16.74
N GLY A 452 1.99 7.44 15.99
CA GLY A 452 3.36 7.31 16.45
C GLY A 452 3.51 6.34 17.64
N GLY A 453 4.70 6.40 18.26
CA GLY A 453 5.04 5.60 19.44
C GLY A 453 4.97 4.10 19.21
N GLU A 454 4.65 3.35 20.27
CA GLU A 454 4.58 1.89 20.25
C GLU A 454 3.61 1.34 19.20
N THR A 455 2.52 2.06 18.91
CA THR A 455 1.55 1.71 17.86
C THR A 455 2.21 1.69 16.48
N TRP A 456 3.01 2.71 16.16
CA TRP A 456 3.75 2.78 14.91
C TRP A 456 4.86 1.74 14.86
N GLU A 457 5.68 1.63 15.90
CA GLU A 457 6.77 0.66 15.96
C GLU A 457 6.28 -0.77 15.73
N LYS A 458 5.17 -1.13 16.38
CA LYS A 458 4.52 -2.43 16.22
C LYS A 458 4.03 -2.65 14.79
N TRP A 459 3.32 -1.69 14.21
CA TRP A 459 2.79 -1.85 12.85
C TRP A 459 3.92 -1.87 11.81
N ASN A 460 4.90 -0.98 11.94
CA ASN A 460 6.06 -0.88 11.05
C ASN A 460 6.84 -2.21 10.99
N GLY A 461 7.04 -2.86 12.14
CA GLY A 461 7.66 -4.18 12.22
C GLY A 461 6.83 -5.33 11.63
N ILE A 462 5.59 -5.08 11.20
CA ILE A 462 4.71 -6.05 10.55
C ILE A 462 4.70 -5.84 9.04
N PHE A 463 4.30 -4.66 8.56
CA PHE A 463 3.95 -4.51 7.15
C PHE A 463 5.16 -4.29 6.24
N ARG A 464 6.21 -3.57 6.70
CA ARG A 464 7.29 -3.05 5.85
C ARG A 464 7.99 -4.17 5.08
N ASP A 465 8.50 -5.16 5.81
CA ASP A 465 9.30 -6.24 5.24
C ASP A 465 8.43 -7.13 4.36
N GLN A 466 7.20 -7.40 4.78
CA GLN A 466 6.24 -8.17 3.99
C GLN A 466 5.92 -7.50 2.65
N LEU A 467 5.79 -6.17 2.59
CA LEU A 467 5.60 -5.50 1.31
C LEU A 467 6.82 -5.64 0.41
N MET A 468 8.03 -5.43 0.94
CA MET A 468 9.27 -5.52 0.16
C MET A 468 9.53 -6.95 -0.34
N GLU A 469 9.28 -7.97 0.48
CA GLU A 469 9.44 -9.38 0.13
C GLU A 469 8.45 -9.84 -0.94
N ASN A 470 7.28 -9.20 -1.03
CA ASN A 470 6.26 -9.50 -2.03
C ASN A 470 6.31 -8.55 -3.24
N GLN A 471 7.37 -7.75 -3.42
CA GLN A 471 7.58 -6.99 -4.65
C GLN A 471 8.24 -7.86 -5.72
N SER A 472 7.60 -7.94 -6.88
CA SER A 472 8.12 -8.58 -8.08
C SER A 472 9.31 -7.81 -8.66
N ARG A 473 10.14 -8.50 -9.46
CA ARG A 473 11.34 -7.89 -10.09
C ARG A 473 11.03 -6.69 -10.97
N ASP A 474 9.87 -6.65 -11.60
CA ASP A 474 9.44 -5.57 -12.49
C ASP A 474 8.89 -4.34 -11.75
N GLY A 475 8.69 -4.41 -10.43
CA GLY A 475 8.09 -3.34 -9.62
C GLY A 475 6.60 -3.51 -9.32
N SER A 476 5.94 -4.55 -9.87
CA SER A 476 4.63 -5.00 -9.36
C SER A 476 4.76 -5.68 -8.00
N PHE A 477 3.64 -6.08 -7.41
CA PHE A 477 3.62 -6.90 -6.19
C PHE A 477 2.96 -8.26 -6.48
N GLU A 478 3.11 -9.22 -5.59
CA GLU A 478 2.46 -10.56 -5.59
C GLU A 478 1.06 -10.52 -4.96
N SER A 479 0.15 -11.43 -5.31
CA SER A 479 -1.27 -11.24 -4.93
C SER A 479 -1.43 -11.41 -3.42
N GLU A 480 -2.16 -10.50 -2.77
CA GLU A 480 -2.36 -10.63 -1.33
C GLU A 480 -3.34 -11.77 -1.01
N GLY A 481 -3.12 -12.47 0.09
CA GLY A 481 -3.89 -13.66 0.44
C GLY A 481 -5.37 -13.40 0.77
N ALA A 482 -5.74 -12.14 1.02
CA ALA A 482 -7.14 -11.75 1.18
C ALA A 482 -7.90 -11.63 -0.16
N GLY A 483 -7.21 -11.41 -1.27
CA GLY A 483 -7.80 -11.28 -2.62
C GLY A 483 -8.75 -10.09 -2.79
N ASN A 484 -8.64 -9.06 -1.94
CA ASN A 484 -9.53 -7.90 -1.96
C ASN A 484 -9.17 -6.91 -3.08
N THR A 485 -7.92 -6.86 -3.53
CA THR A 485 -7.51 -6.02 -4.66
C THR A 485 -8.14 -6.50 -5.97
N GLY A 486 -8.49 -7.78 -6.08
CA GLY A 486 -9.23 -8.34 -7.22
C GLY A 486 -10.63 -7.71 -7.43
N GLN A 487 -11.16 -6.98 -6.45
CA GLN A 487 -12.37 -6.16 -6.65
C GLN A 487 -12.16 -5.02 -7.66
N ALA A 488 -10.90 -4.65 -7.96
CA ALA A 488 -10.56 -3.70 -9.01
C ALA A 488 -10.58 -4.32 -10.42
N ARG A 489 -10.88 -5.63 -10.56
CA ARG A 489 -10.99 -6.35 -11.84
C ARG A 489 -9.69 -6.25 -12.62
N ASP A 490 -9.76 -5.87 -13.90
CA ASP A 490 -8.60 -5.66 -14.80
C ASP A 490 -7.59 -4.62 -14.27
N ASP A 491 -7.90 -3.89 -13.20
CA ASP A 491 -7.03 -2.92 -12.55
C ASP A 491 -6.38 -3.44 -11.24
N GLU A 492 -6.53 -4.73 -10.90
CA GLU A 492 -6.06 -5.30 -9.63
C GLU A 492 -4.56 -5.10 -9.37
N ASP A 493 -3.72 -5.27 -10.37
CA ASP A 493 -2.27 -5.07 -10.28
C ASP A 493 -1.92 -3.61 -9.98
N LEU A 494 -2.56 -2.68 -10.69
CA LEU A 494 -2.37 -1.24 -10.48
C LEU A 494 -2.81 -0.85 -9.08
N TYR A 495 -3.98 -1.32 -8.65
CA TYR A 495 -4.55 -0.99 -7.36
C TYR A 495 -3.65 -1.48 -6.22
N ARG A 496 -3.23 -2.74 -6.29
CA ARG A 496 -2.33 -3.38 -5.33
C ARG A 496 -0.98 -2.67 -5.26
N ALA A 497 -0.33 -2.45 -6.41
CA ALA A 497 0.96 -1.79 -6.46
C ALA A 497 0.91 -0.37 -5.89
N CYS A 498 -0.18 0.37 -6.16
CA CYS A 498 -0.38 1.69 -5.58
C CYS A 498 -0.59 1.62 -4.06
N LEU A 499 -1.43 0.72 -3.54
CA LEU A 499 -1.62 0.59 -2.09
C LEU A 499 -0.32 0.25 -1.37
N CYS A 500 0.46 -0.70 -1.89
CA CYS A 500 1.77 -1.07 -1.36
C CYS A 500 2.73 0.12 -1.35
N THR A 501 2.82 0.85 -2.47
CA THR A 501 3.71 2.00 -2.59
C THR A 501 3.31 3.15 -1.67
N LEU A 502 2.01 3.46 -1.57
CA LEU A 502 1.52 4.51 -0.68
C LEU A 502 1.77 4.18 0.80
N MET A 503 1.72 2.90 1.19
CA MET A 503 2.11 2.48 2.53
C MET A 503 3.60 2.65 2.79
N LEU A 504 4.45 2.39 1.79
CA LEU A 504 5.89 2.59 1.88
C LEU A 504 6.29 4.08 1.81
N GLU A 505 5.44 4.95 1.30
CA GLU A 505 5.70 6.39 1.26
C GLU A 505 5.44 7.09 2.59
N VAL A 506 4.73 6.46 3.54
CA VAL A 506 4.31 7.12 4.80
C VAL A 506 5.48 7.71 5.58
N TYR A 507 6.66 7.10 5.51
CA TYR A 507 7.85 7.52 6.27
C TYR A 507 8.31 8.95 5.95
N TYR A 508 8.00 9.47 4.77
CA TYR A 508 8.39 10.82 4.35
C TYR A 508 7.23 11.66 3.81
N ARG A 509 6.10 11.02 3.50
CA ARG A 509 4.90 11.67 2.97
C ARG A 509 4.15 12.49 4.02
N TYR A 510 4.19 12.04 5.27
CA TYR A 510 3.52 12.69 6.39
C TYR A 510 4.55 13.04 7.47
N LEU A 511 4.29 14.12 8.22
CA LEU A 511 5.02 14.35 9.48
C LEU A 511 4.30 13.56 10.58
N PRO A 512 5.01 12.73 11.36
CA PRO A 512 4.40 12.04 12.49
C PRO A 512 3.77 13.08 13.44
N ALA A 513 2.56 12.83 13.92
CA ALA A 513 2.06 13.59 15.06
C ALA A 513 2.84 13.06 16.26
N THR A 514 3.58 13.93 16.93
CA THR A 514 4.24 13.55 18.18
C THR A 514 3.14 13.29 19.22
N GLY A 515 3.07 12.04 19.69
CA GLY A 515 2.09 11.58 20.69
C GLY A 515 2.26 12.17 22.09
#